data_AF-A0A927QRD2-F1
#
_entry.id   AF-A0A927QRD2-F1
#
_cell.length_a   1.000
_cell.length_b   1.000
_cell.length_c   1.000
_cell.angle_alpha   90.00
_cell.angle_beta   90.00
_cell.angle_gamma   90.00
#
_symmetry.space_group_name_H-M   'P 1'
#
loop_
_entity.id
_entity.type
_entity.pdbx_description
1 polymer ?
#
loop_
_entity_poly.entity_id
_entity_poly.type
_entity_poly.pdbx_seq_one_letter_code
_entity_poly.pdbx_strand_id
1 'polypeptide(L)'
;MIVLVSGTPDVESLTDAERMIYREKDRSRRTYTYDSWNSLLFELQVRAAIMEAAAAMNSSEVSFSSFKQSRCNERFWERKENGAFLQRNDVRSSAAIRDIFENGSLYAFECATAIIILLYKAVLDIIGDEKFDRLFNHLYLYSWNYDHDLRLITLEHGAEAFGGDIQYFKNPDVNPEWIEWQGENVIKMGAGLYYGHGIGIRTGREIIEKLNRVRIPGSTVSAYLMDEVTFPDFAYLQKIVMGNNPVNPSASSLSTIPTVFGQVVATIGGRSFVKKMQA
;
A
#
# COMPACT_ATOMS: atom_id res chain seq x y z
N MET A 1 -4.47 20.08 -9.93
CA MET A 1 -4.85 20.25 -11.35
C MET A 1 -4.07 19.28 -12.20
N ILE A 2 -4.77 18.54 -13.04
CA ILE A 2 -4.19 17.53 -13.92
C ILE A 2 -3.74 18.19 -15.22
N VAL A 3 -2.57 17.79 -15.72
CA VAL A 3 -2.05 18.20 -17.03
C VAL A 3 -1.70 16.95 -17.83
N LEU A 4 -2.28 16.82 -19.02
CA LEU A 4 -1.95 15.74 -19.95
C LEU A 4 -1.05 16.29 -21.06
N VAL A 5 0.07 15.62 -21.32
CA VAL A 5 0.96 15.95 -22.46
C VAL A 5 0.32 15.53 -23.78
N SER A 6 -0.43 14.43 -23.80
CA SER A 6 -1.13 13.95 -24.99
C SER A 6 -2.48 13.29 -24.66
N GLY A 7 -3.41 13.34 -25.62
CA GLY A 7 -4.76 12.79 -25.48
C GLY A 7 -5.73 13.69 -24.72
N THR A 8 -7.01 13.31 -24.76
CA THR A 8 -8.10 13.99 -24.04
C THR A 8 -8.65 13.07 -22.95
N PRO A 9 -9.00 13.59 -21.77
CA PRO A 9 -9.52 12.77 -20.70
C PRO A 9 -10.95 12.30 -21.01
N ASP A 10 -11.18 10.98 -20.96
CA ASP A 10 -12.51 10.38 -21.01
C ASP A 10 -13.05 10.16 -19.60
N VAL A 11 -13.40 11.25 -18.93
CA VAL A 11 -13.86 11.24 -17.54
C VAL A 11 -15.20 10.50 -17.40
N GLU A 12 -16.01 10.44 -18.45
CA GLU A 12 -17.33 9.80 -18.41
C GLU A 12 -17.23 8.29 -18.23
N SER A 13 -16.21 7.66 -18.81
CA SER A 13 -15.94 6.22 -18.68
C SER A 13 -15.47 5.75 -17.30
N LEU A 14 -15.05 6.66 -16.42
CA LEU A 14 -14.49 6.31 -15.11
C LEU A 14 -15.54 5.68 -14.18
N THR A 15 -15.12 4.68 -13.40
CA THR A 15 -15.88 4.18 -12.25
C THR A 15 -16.02 5.26 -11.17
N ASP A 16 -16.88 5.05 -10.17
CA ASP A 16 -17.08 6.02 -9.10
C ASP A 16 -15.80 6.27 -8.28
N ALA A 17 -15.03 5.22 -7.99
CA ALA A 17 -13.77 5.32 -7.25
C ALA A 17 -12.70 6.09 -8.06
N GLU A 18 -12.54 5.76 -9.34
CA GLU A 18 -11.61 6.46 -10.24
C GLU A 18 -11.99 7.93 -10.40
N ARG A 19 -13.29 8.22 -10.59
CA ARG A 19 -13.82 9.57 -10.74
C ARG A 19 -13.65 10.40 -9.47
N MET A 20 -13.80 9.79 -8.29
CA MET A 20 -13.52 10.45 -7.02
C MET A 20 -12.07 10.91 -6.96
N ILE A 21 -11.12 10.00 -7.21
CA ILE A 21 -9.68 10.29 -7.20
C ILE A 21 -9.33 11.35 -8.26
N TYR A 22 -9.85 11.21 -9.48
CA TYR A 22 -9.67 12.19 -10.56
C TYR A 22 -10.08 13.60 -10.10
N ARG A 23 -11.28 13.73 -9.51
CA ARG A 23 -11.79 15.02 -9.03
C ARG A 23 -10.95 15.62 -7.89
N GLU A 24 -10.43 14.79 -6.99
CA GLU A 24 -9.51 15.25 -5.93
C GLU A 24 -8.23 15.83 -6.54
N LYS A 25 -7.60 15.11 -7.47
CA LYS A 25 -6.37 15.55 -8.16
C LYS A 25 -6.59 16.76 -9.06
N ASP A 26 -7.72 16.83 -9.74
CA ASP A 26 -8.05 17.94 -10.62
C ASP A 26 -8.25 19.25 -9.84
N ARG A 27 -8.92 19.17 -8.68
CA ARG A 27 -9.15 20.32 -7.78
C ARG A 27 -7.94 20.73 -6.95
N SER A 28 -6.91 19.90 -6.88
CA SER A 28 -5.67 20.21 -6.16
C SER A 28 -5.01 21.49 -6.70
N ARG A 29 -4.33 22.22 -5.82
CA ARG A 29 -3.49 23.37 -6.19
C ARG A 29 -2.12 22.94 -6.74
N ARG A 30 -1.73 21.69 -6.55
CA ARG A 30 -0.53 21.09 -7.14
C ARG A 30 -0.82 20.60 -8.55
N THR A 31 0.19 20.65 -9.40
CA THR A 31 0.08 20.14 -10.78
C THR A 31 0.53 18.69 -10.82
N TYR A 32 -0.28 17.82 -11.44
CA TYR A 32 0.04 16.43 -11.72
C TYR A 32 0.13 16.23 -13.23
N THR A 33 1.32 15.97 -13.74
CA THR A 33 1.59 15.84 -15.18
C THR A 33 1.64 14.37 -15.58
N TYR A 34 0.96 14.03 -16.67
CA TYR A 34 0.93 12.69 -17.23
C TYR A 34 1.28 12.72 -18.72
N ASP A 35 2.02 11.71 -19.19
CA ASP A 35 2.39 11.57 -20.60
C ASP A 35 1.15 11.41 -21.49
N SER A 36 0.13 10.71 -21.00
CA SER A 36 -1.12 10.46 -21.71
C SER A 36 -2.30 10.25 -20.76
N TRP A 37 -3.52 10.33 -21.31
CA TRP A 37 -4.72 9.87 -20.61
C TRP A 37 -4.60 8.44 -20.09
N ASN A 38 -4.01 7.54 -20.87
CA ASN A 38 -3.83 6.13 -20.48
C ASN A 38 -2.92 5.98 -19.25
N SER A 39 -1.91 6.84 -19.09
CA SER A 39 -1.05 6.85 -17.90
C SER A 39 -1.80 7.29 -16.65
N LEU A 40 -2.64 8.33 -16.78
CA LEU A 40 -3.53 8.74 -15.69
C LEU A 40 -4.57 7.66 -15.37
N LEU A 41 -5.25 7.11 -16.38
CA LEU A 41 -6.24 6.06 -16.22
C LEU A 41 -5.65 4.84 -15.51
N PHE A 42 -4.44 4.42 -15.88
CA PHE A 42 -3.75 3.32 -15.21
C PHE A 42 -3.49 3.60 -13.72
N GLU A 43 -3.02 4.82 -13.36
CA GLU A 43 -2.90 5.20 -11.95
C GLU A 43 -4.26 5.13 -11.23
N LEU A 44 -5.32 5.69 -11.83
CA LEU A 44 -6.66 5.69 -11.22
C LEU A 44 -7.18 4.26 -10.99
N GLN A 45 -6.98 3.37 -11.96
CA GLN A 45 -7.36 1.96 -11.89
C GLN A 45 -6.62 1.23 -10.77
N VAL A 46 -5.29 1.39 -10.67
CA VAL A 46 -4.50 0.75 -9.61
C VAL A 46 -4.94 1.26 -8.23
N ARG A 47 -5.15 2.57 -8.09
CA ARG A 47 -5.64 3.17 -6.83
C ARG A 47 -7.02 2.64 -6.43
N ALA A 48 -7.94 2.56 -7.39
CA ALA A 48 -9.27 1.99 -7.16
C ALA A 48 -9.17 0.51 -6.75
N ALA A 49 -8.33 -0.29 -7.43
CA ALA A 49 -8.11 -1.69 -7.10
C ALA A 49 -7.51 -1.89 -5.69
N ILE A 50 -6.63 -0.99 -5.23
CA ILE A 50 -6.12 -1.01 -3.84
C ILE A 50 -7.26 -0.78 -2.84
N MET A 51 -8.14 0.18 -3.10
CA MET A 51 -9.30 0.43 -2.26
C MET A 51 -10.26 -0.76 -2.25
N GLU A 52 -10.51 -1.36 -3.40
CA GLU A 52 -11.35 -2.57 -3.52
C GLU A 52 -10.75 -3.75 -2.77
N ALA A 53 -9.43 -3.97 -2.89
CA ALA A 53 -8.73 -4.98 -2.12
C ALA A 53 -8.85 -4.72 -0.61
N ALA A 54 -8.72 -3.46 -0.16
CA ALA A 54 -8.86 -3.11 1.25
C ALA A 54 -10.28 -3.40 1.77
N ALA A 55 -11.30 -3.08 0.98
CA ALA A 55 -12.68 -3.42 1.29
C ALA A 55 -12.92 -4.94 1.32
N ALA A 56 -12.37 -5.67 0.37
CA ALA A 56 -12.47 -7.12 0.31
C ALA A 56 -11.79 -7.79 1.52
N MET A 57 -10.60 -7.34 1.91
CA MET A 57 -9.91 -7.85 3.09
C MET A 57 -10.68 -7.54 4.38
N ASN A 58 -11.26 -6.34 4.48
CA ASN A 58 -12.13 -5.98 5.60
C ASN A 58 -13.34 -6.92 5.73
N SER A 59 -13.76 -7.57 4.64
CA SER A 59 -14.85 -8.55 4.62
C SER A 59 -14.41 -10.02 4.67
N SER A 60 -13.13 -10.35 4.58
CA SER A 60 -12.65 -11.72 4.34
C SER A 60 -12.42 -12.56 5.60
N GLU A 61 -12.91 -12.14 6.77
CA GLU A 61 -12.67 -12.81 8.08
C GLU A 61 -11.18 -12.94 8.48
N VAL A 62 -10.24 -12.38 7.73
CA VAL A 62 -8.83 -12.28 8.13
C VAL A 62 -8.74 -11.47 9.41
N SER A 63 -8.00 -11.98 10.39
CA SER A 63 -7.80 -11.29 11.67
C SER A 63 -6.39 -10.73 11.79
N PHE A 64 -6.22 -9.64 12.53
CA PHE A 64 -4.88 -9.18 12.91
C PHE A 64 -4.18 -10.18 13.84
N SER A 65 -2.85 -10.30 13.72
CA SER A 65 -2.00 -11.00 14.68
C SER A 65 -0.57 -10.47 14.66
N SER A 66 0.13 -10.56 15.79
CA SER A 66 1.59 -10.42 15.83
C SER A 66 2.29 -11.49 14.98
N PHE A 67 3.56 -11.26 14.61
CA PHE A 67 4.38 -12.26 13.90
C PHE A 67 4.45 -13.60 14.63
N LYS A 68 4.59 -13.58 15.96
CA LYS A 68 4.69 -14.81 16.77
C LYS A 68 3.45 -15.68 16.62
N GLN A 69 2.28 -15.07 16.53
CA GLN A 69 0.98 -15.74 16.47
C GLN A 69 0.39 -15.81 15.06
N SER A 70 1.15 -15.38 14.04
CA SER A 70 0.66 -15.37 12.66
C SER A 70 0.24 -16.77 12.21
N ARG A 71 -0.73 -16.85 11.29
CA ARG A 71 -1.20 -18.10 10.69
C ARG A 71 -1.55 -17.88 9.23
N CYS A 72 -1.42 -18.93 8.43
CA CYS A 72 -1.77 -18.93 7.02
C CYS A 72 -2.31 -20.30 6.61
N ASN A 73 -2.99 -20.37 5.47
CA ASN A 73 -3.39 -21.63 4.87
C ASN A 73 -2.16 -22.41 4.35
N GLU A 74 -1.85 -23.53 5.01
CA GLU A 74 -0.67 -24.36 4.71
C GLU A 74 -0.69 -25.01 3.32
N ARG A 75 -1.87 -25.00 2.66
CA ARG A 75 -1.98 -25.41 1.25
C ARG A 75 -1.18 -24.50 0.31
N PHE A 76 -1.02 -23.22 0.65
CA PHE A 76 -0.38 -22.21 -0.21
C PHE A 76 0.92 -21.66 0.39
N TRP A 77 1.03 -21.65 1.72
CA TRP A 77 2.07 -20.93 2.44
C TRP A 77 2.73 -21.82 3.48
N GLU A 78 4.05 -21.71 3.62
CA GLU A 78 4.79 -22.24 4.75
C GLU A 78 5.06 -21.10 5.74
N ARG A 79 4.49 -21.23 6.95
CA ARG A 79 4.76 -20.28 8.03
C ARG A 79 6.15 -20.52 8.62
N LYS A 80 7.04 -19.54 8.51
CA LYS A 80 8.39 -19.57 9.07
C LYS A 80 8.41 -19.23 10.56
N GLU A 81 9.51 -19.54 11.23
CA GLU A 81 9.68 -19.32 12.67
C GLU A 81 9.52 -17.85 13.08
N ASN A 82 9.99 -16.93 12.24
CA ASN A 82 9.83 -15.48 12.41
C ASN A 82 8.40 -14.97 12.12
N GLY A 83 7.45 -15.84 11.79
CA GLY A 83 6.07 -15.47 11.48
C GLY A 83 5.80 -15.08 10.02
N ALA A 84 6.81 -15.14 9.15
CA ALA A 84 6.65 -14.88 7.72
C ALA A 84 5.90 -16.00 7.00
N PHE A 85 5.28 -15.69 5.87
CA PHE A 85 4.68 -16.69 4.99
C PHE A 85 5.51 -16.81 3.72
N LEU A 86 6.15 -17.97 3.55
CA LEU A 86 6.82 -18.32 2.30
C LEU A 86 5.85 -19.05 1.39
N GLN A 87 5.63 -18.55 0.18
CA GLN A 87 4.82 -19.26 -0.81
C GLN A 87 5.44 -20.62 -1.12
N ARG A 88 4.60 -21.65 -1.21
CA ARG A 88 5.07 -22.97 -1.63
C ARG A 88 5.46 -22.98 -3.11
N ASN A 89 6.46 -23.78 -3.47
CA ASN A 89 6.99 -23.84 -4.84
C ASN A 89 6.01 -24.45 -5.86
N ASP A 90 5.01 -25.20 -5.39
CA ASP A 90 4.04 -25.95 -6.20
C ASP A 90 2.72 -25.19 -6.44
N VAL A 91 2.59 -23.93 -5.97
CA VAL A 91 1.37 -23.13 -6.13
C VAL A 91 1.60 -21.86 -6.93
N ARG A 92 0.58 -21.46 -7.69
CA ARG A 92 0.55 -20.18 -8.42
C ARG A 92 0.39 -19.02 -7.44
N SER A 93 1.13 -17.94 -7.65
CA SER A 93 1.14 -16.76 -6.77
C SER A 93 -0.22 -16.04 -6.75
N SER A 94 -0.86 -15.96 -7.91
CA SER A 94 -2.23 -15.46 -8.08
C SER A 94 -3.22 -16.22 -7.19
N ALA A 95 -3.19 -17.55 -7.24
CA ALA A 95 -4.04 -18.40 -6.40
C ALA A 95 -3.73 -18.24 -4.91
N ALA A 96 -2.44 -18.19 -4.53
CA ALA A 96 -2.03 -18.02 -3.15
C ALA A 96 -2.47 -16.67 -2.55
N ILE A 97 -2.46 -15.59 -3.35
CA ILE A 97 -2.94 -14.27 -2.94
C ILE A 97 -4.47 -14.25 -2.86
N ARG A 98 -5.20 -14.78 -3.86
CA ARG A 98 -6.67 -14.84 -3.82
C ARG A 98 -7.20 -15.64 -2.63
N ASP A 99 -6.52 -16.73 -2.27
CA ASP A 99 -6.91 -17.57 -1.13
C ASP A 99 -7.00 -16.79 0.19
N ILE A 100 -6.17 -15.75 0.38
CA ILE A 100 -6.21 -14.89 1.57
C ILE A 100 -7.57 -14.16 1.70
N PHE A 101 -8.18 -13.81 0.57
CA PHE A 101 -9.46 -13.10 0.54
C PHE A 101 -10.65 -14.06 0.53
N GLU A 102 -10.48 -15.27 -0.02
CA GLU A 102 -11.54 -16.28 -0.14
C GLU A 102 -11.67 -17.14 1.13
N ASN A 103 -10.55 -17.43 1.79
CA ASN A 103 -10.47 -18.30 2.96
C ASN A 103 -9.85 -17.58 4.16
N GLY A 104 -10.15 -16.30 4.32
CA GLY A 104 -9.39 -15.43 5.22
C GLY A 104 -9.45 -15.80 6.71
N SER A 105 -10.45 -16.56 7.17
CA SER A 105 -10.45 -17.13 8.53
C SER A 105 -9.22 -18.01 8.84
N LEU A 106 -8.61 -18.62 7.81
CA LEU A 106 -7.36 -19.38 7.91
C LEU A 106 -6.12 -18.49 8.08
N TYR A 107 -6.28 -17.17 8.02
CA TYR A 107 -5.17 -16.22 7.99
C TYR A 107 -5.20 -15.23 9.15
N ALA A 108 -4.02 -14.96 9.69
CA ALA A 108 -3.77 -13.77 10.48
C ALA A 108 -2.34 -13.30 10.41
N PHE A 109 -2.19 -12.00 10.26
CA PHE A 109 -0.91 -11.34 10.06
C PHE A 109 -0.99 -9.90 10.55
N GLU A 110 0.15 -9.21 10.55
CA GLU A 110 0.25 -7.84 11.04
C GLU A 110 -0.07 -6.82 9.93
N CYS A 111 -0.21 -5.54 10.31
CA CYS A 111 -0.70 -4.48 9.43
C CYS A 111 0.20 -4.13 8.23
N ALA A 112 1.52 -4.13 8.34
CA ALA A 112 2.45 -3.96 7.22
C ALA A 112 2.37 -5.11 6.21
N THR A 113 2.35 -6.38 6.65
CA THR A 113 2.10 -7.53 5.76
C THR A 113 0.75 -7.39 5.05
N ALA A 114 -0.28 -6.91 5.75
CA ALA A 114 -1.59 -6.65 5.15
C ALA A 114 -1.49 -5.64 3.99
N ILE A 115 -0.77 -4.52 4.17
CA ILE A 115 -0.56 -3.54 3.09
C ILE A 115 0.08 -4.21 1.87
N ILE A 116 1.14 -5.00 2.05
CA ILE A 116 1.80 -5.68 0.93
C ILE A 116 0.85 -6.64 0.21
N ILE A 117 0.03 -7.41 0.94
CA ILE A 117 -0.97 -8.30 0.35
C ILE A 117 -2.02 -7.50 -0.45
N LEU A 118 -2.49 -6.37 0.07
CA LEU A 118 -3.44 -5.50 -0.63
C LEU A 118 -2.88 -4.98 -1.96
N LEU A 119 -1.61 -4.57 -1.95
CA LEU A 119 -0.94 -4.11 -3.16
C LEU A 119 -0.78 -5.25 -4.18
N TYR A 120 -0.38 -6.45 -3.74
CA TYR A 120 -0.35 -7.61 -4.63
C TYR A 120 -1.72 -7.95 -5.20
N LYS A 121 -2.78 -7.92 -4.38
CA LYS A 121 -4.15 -8.17 -4.84
C LYS A 121 -4.59 -7.15 -5.88
N ALA A 122 -4.32 -5.87 -5.64
CA ALA A 122 -4.66 -4.81 -6.58
C ALA A 122 -3.93 -4.98 -7.92
N VAL A 123 -2.62 -5.25 -7.89
CA VAL A 123 -1.86 -5.51 -9.11
C VAL A 123 -2.39 -6.77 -9.82
N LEU A 124 -2.64 -7.85 -9.09
CA LEU A 124 -3.21 -9.08 -9.63
C LEU A 124 -4.54 -8.85 -10.37
N ASP A 125 -5.44 -8.05 -9.80
CA ASP A 125 -6.74 -7.77 -10.42
C ASP A 125 -6.62 -6.91 -11.69
N ILE A 126 -5.62 -6.03 -11.76
CA ILE A 126 -5.37 -5.21 -12.95
C ILE A 126 -4.74 -6.01 -14.10
N ILE A 127 -3.81 -6.92 -13.78
CA ILE A 127 -2.94 -7.52 -14.80
C ILE A 127 -3.32 -8.96 -15.15
N GLY A 128 -4.15 -9.59 -14.32
CA GLY A 128 -4.60 -10.96 -14.45
C GLY A 128 -3.56 -12.00 -14.02
N ASP A 129 -4.06 -13.20 -13.75
CA ASP A 129 -3.31 -14.30 -13.14
C ASP A 129 -2.03 -14.66 -13.92
N GLU A 130 -2.10 -14.77 -15.25
CA GLU A 130 -0.95 -15.18 -16.07
C GLU A 130 0.23 -14.20 -16.00
N LYS A 131 -0.04 -12.89 -16.05
CA LYS A 131 1.03 -11.89 -15.96
C LYS A 131 1.55 -11.82 -14.54
N PHE A 132 0.66 -11.87 -13.55
CA PHE A 132 1.03 -11.84 -12.15
C PHE A 132 1.95 -12.99 -11.77
N ASP A 133 1.63 -14.22 -12.16
CA ASP A 133 2.46 -15.39 -11.83
C ASP A 133 3.84 -15.39 -12.50
N ARG A 134 3.97 -14.71 -13.66
CA ARG A 134 5.27 -14.54 -14.31
C ARG A 134 6.14 -13.51 -13.60
N LEU A 135 5.54 -12.42 -13.15
CA LEU A 135 6.25 -11.31 -12.52
C LEU A 135 6.59 -11.60 -11.07
N PHE A 136 5.61 -12.09 -10.31
CA PHE A 136 5.72 -12.35 -8.89
C PHE A 136 5.72 -13.86 -8.69
N ASN A 137 6.90 -14.44 -8.51
CA ASN A 137 7.06 -15.84 -8.12
C ASN A 137 7.74 -15.93 -6.76
N HIS A 138 7.43 -16.97 -5.99
CA HIS A 138 8.09 -17.28 -4.72
C HIS A 138 7.96 -16.16 -3.67
N LEU A 139 6.73 -15.67 -3.51
CA LEU A 139 6.41 -14.58 -2.58
C LEU A 139 6.83 -14.91 -1.14
N TYR A 140 7.36 -13.91 -0.46
CA TYR A 140 7.71 -13.98 0.96
C TYR A 140 7.08 -12.80 1.71
N LEU A 141 5.96 -13.07 2.38
CA LEU A 141 5.15 -12.06 3.08
C LEU A 141 5.66 -11.90 4.51
N TYR A 142 6.26 -10.75 4.81
CA TYR A 142 6.80 -10.43 6.13
C TYR A 142 7.02 -8.92 6.30
N SER A 143 6.25 -8.25 7.15
CA SER A 143 6.37 -6.80 7.35
C SER A 143 6.27 -6.06 6.02
N TRP A 144 7.10 -5.04 5.83
CA TRP A 144 7.33 -4.33 4.57
C TRP A 144 8.24 -5.07 3.60
N ASN A 145 8.47 -6.37 3.76
CA ASN A 145 9.17 -7.12 2.73
C ASN A 145 8.24 -7.31 1.52
N TYR A 146 8.68 -6.78 0.38
CA TYR A 146 7.97 -6.90 -0.88
C TYR A 146 8.97 -7.20 -2.01
N ASP A 147 8.47 -7.83 -3.07
CA ASP A 147 9.22 -8.07 -4.31
C ASP A 147 9.63 -6.73 -4.94
N HIS A 148 10.90 -6.58 -5.31
CA HIS A 148 11.45 -5.34 -5.88
C HIS A 148 10.62 -4.77 -7.04
N ASP A 149 9.84 -5.60 -7.74
CA ASP A 149 8.95 -5.16 -8.82
C ASP A 149 7.67 -4.43 -8.37
N LEU A 150 7.36 -4.37 -7.07
CA LEU A 150 6.23 -3.57 -6.58
C LEU A 150 6.55 -2.07 -6.48
N ARG A 151 7.82 -1.71 -6.28
CA ARG A 151 8.39 -0.35 -6.11
C ARG A 151 7.48 0.67 -5.42
N LEU A 152 7.76 0.99 -4.16
CA LEU A 152 7.02 2.00 -3.39
C LEU A 152 7.76 3.34 -3.35
N ILE A 153 7.02 4.43 -3.53
CA ILE A 153 7.46 5.82 -3.37
C ILE A 153 6.86 6.36 -2.07
N THR A 154 7.67 7.04 -1.26
CA THR A 154 7.20 7.79 -0.08
C THR A 154 7.51 9.27 -0.26
N LEU A 155 6.52 10.12 -0.05
CA LEU A 155 6.67 11.57 -0.03
C LEU A 155 6.34 12.10 1.37
N GLU A 156 7.15 13.03 1.85
CA GLU A 156 6.96 13.72 3.12
C GLU A 156 6.60 15.20 2.88
N HIS A 157 6.24 15.92 3.95
CA HIS A 157 6.15 17.39 3.98
C HIS A 157 5.05 17.99 3.10
N GLY A 158 3.79 17.79 3.51
CA GLY A 158 2.62 18.40 2.89
C GLY A 158 2.24 17.79 1.54
N ALA A 159 2.66 16.54 1.28
CA ALA A 159 2.20 15.77 0.14
C ALA A 159 0.69 15.53 0.25
N GLU A 160 -0.04 15.74 -0.85
CA GLU A 160 -1.47 15.43 -0.89
C GLU A 160 -1.66 13.92 -1.03
N ALA A 161 -2.57 13.36 -0.22
CA ALA A 161 -2.94 11.96 -0.26
C ALA A 161 -4.32 11.77 -0.91
N PHE A 162 -4.43 10.76 -1.78
CA PHE A 162 -5.59 10.38 -2.57
C PHE A 162 -6.05 8.96 -2.24
N GLY A 163 -7.24 8.58 -2.69
CA GLY A 163 -7.72 7.20 -2.58
C GLY A 163 -6.67 6.18 -3.07
N GLY A 164 -6.49 5.10 -2.31
CA GLY A 164 -5.50 4.06 -2.57
C GLY A 164 -4.09 4.35 -2.05
N ASP A 165 -3.80 5.57 -1.54
CA ASP A 165 -2.53 5.85 -0.87
C ASP A 165 -2.44 5.17 0.50
N ILE A 166 -1.21 4.84 0.88
CA ILE A 166 -0.86 4.35 2.20
C ILE A 166 -0.45 5.54 3.07
N GLN A 167 -0.97 5.60 4.30
CA GLN A 167 -0.56 6.57 5.30
C GLN A 167 -0.31 5.88 6.65
N TYR A 168 0.26 6.61 7.61
CA TYR A 168 0.54 6.08 8.94
C TYR A 168 -0.02 6.97 10.05
N PHE A 169 -0.82 6.38 10.94
CA PHE A 169 -1.18 7.02 12.21
C PHE A 169 -0.16 6.63 13.27
N LYS A 170 0.52 7.60 13.86
CA LYS A 170 1.52 7.37 14.90
C LYS A 170 0.90 7.50 16.29
N ASN A 171 1.24 6.58 17.19
CA ASN A 171 0.94 6.65 18.62
C ASN A 171 2.24 6.83 19.40
N PRO A 172 2.67 8.09 19.67
CA PRO A 172 4.01 8.37 20.19
C PRO A 172 4.22 7.87 21.63
N ASP A 173 3.15 7.86 22.43
CA ASP A 173 3.16 7.52 23.85
C ASP A 173 2.55 6.14 24.13
N VAL A 174 2.65 5.21 23.16
CA VAL A 174 2.15 3.84 23.32
C VAL A 174 2.71 3.19 24.60
N ASN A 175 1.87 2.43 25.30
CA ASN A 175 2.33 1.60 26.41
C ASN A 175 3.30 0.53 25.87
N PRO A 176 4.54 0.43 26.39
CA PRO A 176 5.52 -0.57 25.93
C PRO A 176 5.04 -2.04 26.02
N GLU A 177 4.07 -2.34 26.90
CA GLU A 177 3.44 -3.67 26.98
C GLU A 177 2.59 -4.01 25.76
N TRP A 178 2.17 -3.01 24.99
CA TRP A 178 1.28 -3.08 23.83
C TRP A 178 1.95 -2.43 22.60
N ILE A 179 3.24 -2.66 22.43
CA ILE A 179 4.08 -1.97 21.43
C ILE A 179 3.61 -2.16 19.99
N GLU A 180 2.82 -3.19 19.70
CA GLU A 180 2.15 -3.40 18.42
C GLU A 180 1.15 -2.27 18.07
N TRP A 181 0.70 -1.48 19.05
CA TRP A 181 -0.16 -0.32 18.87
C TRP A 181 0.60 1.01 18.84
N GLN A 182 1.90 0.98 18.53
CA GLN A 182 2.73 2.19 18.33
C GLN A 182 2.30 3.04 17.12
N GLY A 183 1.39 2.50 16.31
CA GLY A 183 0.71 3.20 15.24
C GLY A 183 -0.05 2.21 14.37
N GLU A 184 -0.53 2.71 13.23
CA GLU A 184 -1.31 1.92 12.29
C GLU A 184 -1.01 2.35 10.85
N ASN A 185 -0.64 1.38 10.01
CA ASN A 185 -0.59 1.55 8.56
C ASN A 185 -2.02 1.49 8.01
N VAL A 186 -2.38 2.44 7.14
CA VAL A 186 -3.73 2.53 6.60
C VAL A 186 -3.76 2.74 5.09
N ILE A 187 -4.80 2.22 4.43
CA ILE A 187 -5.17 2.63 3.07
C ILE A 187 -6.21 3.74 3.16
N LYS A 188 -5.98 4.86 2.47
CA LYS A 188 -6.97 5.93 2.33
C LYS A 188 -8.10 5.49 1.39
N MET A 189 -9.33 5.52 1.88
CA MET A 189 -10.52 5.08 1.13
C MET A 189 -11.30 6.23 0.49
N GLY A 190 -10.92 7.48 0.75
CA GLY A 190 -11.66 8.68 0.36
C GLY A 190 -12.62 9.17 1.46
N ALA A 191 -13.12 10.40 1.32
CA ALA A 191 -14.08 11.02 2.26
C ALA A 191 -13.70 10.96 3.76
N GLY A 192 -12.39 10.97 4.08
CA GLY A 192 -11.89 10.88 5.46
C GLY A 192 -11.94 9.48 6.08
N LEU A 193 -12.23 8.45 5.29
CA LEU A 193 -12.20 7.04 5.68
C LEU A 193 -10.87 6.38 5.34
N TYR A 194 -10.53 5.41 6.16
CA TYR A 194 -9.27 4.68 6.13
C TYR A 194 -9.52 3.22 6.49
N TYR A 195 -8.89 2.29 5.77
CA TYR A 195 -8.80 0.89 6.19
C TYR A 195 -7.51 0.69 6.99
N GLY A 196 -7.62 0.26 8.24
CA GLY A 196 -6.51 -0.26 9.05
C GLY A 196 -6.72 -1.74 9.36
N HIS A 197 -5.71 -2.59 9.19
CA HIS A 197 -5.84 -4.02 9.38
C HIS A 197 -6.03 -4.38 10.86
N GLY A 198 -7.14 -5.04 11.20
CA GLY A 198 -7.56 -5.28 12.59
C GLY A 198 -8.38 -4.15 13.21
N ILE A 199 -8.32 -2.94 12.64
CA ILE A 199 -9.18 -1.80 13.02
C ILE A 199 -10.48 -1.75 12.19
N GLY A 200 -10.37 -2.13 10.92
CA GLY A 200 -11.39 -2.04 9.87
C GLY A 200 -11.47 -0.66 9.22
N ILE A 201 -12.49 -0.45 8.38
CA ILE A 201 -12.73 0.85 7.72
C ILE A 201 -13.31 1.84 8.72
N ARG A 202 -12.58 2.91 9.04
CA ARG A 202 -12.91 3.92 10.06
C ARG A 202 -12.51 5.32 9.64
N THR A 203 -13.07 6.33 10.30
CA THR A 203 -12.60 7.70 10.18
C THR A 203 -11.25 7.89 10.85
N GLY A 204 -10.46 8.88 10.42
CA GLY A 204 -9.17 9.18 11.06
C GLY A 204 -9.29 9.51 12.55
N ARG A 205 -10.40 10.16 12.97
CA ARG A 205 -10.70 10.42 14.39
C ARG A 205 -10.87 9.13 15.18
N GLU A 206 -11.63 8.16 14.67
CA GLU A 206 -11.84 6.89 15.35
C GLU A 206 -10.57 6.05 15.46
N ILE A 207 -9.67 6.13 14.46
CA ILE A 207 -8.35 5.48 14.53
C ILE A 207 -7.51 6.11 15.64
N ILE A 208 -7.43 7.44 15.68
CA ILE A 208 -6.72 8.18 16.75
C ILE A 208 -7.29 7.83 18.13
N GLU A 209 -8.62 7.77 18.26
CA GLU A 209 -9.28 7.39 19.52
C GLU A 209 -8.96 5.96 19.96
N LYS A 210 -8.86 5.01 19.02
CA LYS A 210 -8.43 3.64 19.34
C LYS A 210 -6.98 3.60 19.81
N LEU A 211 -6.06 4.25 19.09
CA LEU A 211 -4.64 4.31 19.46
C LEU A 211 -4.42 4.99 20.82
N ASN A 212 -5.16 6.06 21.10
CA ASN A 212 -5.05 6.81 22.35
C ASN A 212 -5.43 6.01 23.60
N ARG A 213 -6.18 4.90 23.48
CA ARG A 213 -6.60 4.03 24.60
C ARG A 213 -5.48 3.16 25.15
N VAL A 214 -4.42 2.95 24.37
CA VAL A 214 -3.30 2.05 24.72
C VAL A 214 -2.00 2.83 24.94
N ARG A 215 -2.12 4.09 25.37
CA ARG A 215 -1.00 4.94 25.78
C ARG A 215 -0.58 4.65 27.22
N ILE A 216 0.61 5.09 27.59
CA ILE A 216 1.06 5.10 28.98
C ILE A 216 0.10 5.93 29.87
N PRO A 217 -0.10 5.55 31.15
CA PRO A 217 -0.94 6.29 32.07
C PRO A 217 -0.54 7.77 32.19
N GLY A 218 -1.52 8.67 32.14
CA GLY A 218 -1.29 10.12 32.26
C GLY A 218 -0.80 10.83 30.99
N SER A 219 -0.62 10.12 29.87
CA SER A 219 -0.22 10.76 28.60
C SER A 219 -1.25 11.79 28.10
N THR A 220 -0.75 12.98 27.77
CA THR A 220 -1.52 14.05 27.11
C THR A 220 -1.18 14.19 25.62
N VAL A 221 -0.22 13.41 25.09
CA VAL A 221 0.20 13.44 23.68
C VAL A 221 -0.68 12.52 22.85
N SER A 222 -1.55 13.09 22.01
CA SER A 222 -2.44 12.30 21.14
C SER A 222 -1.67 11.60 20.03
N ALA A 223 -2.16 10.44 19.62
CA ALA A 223 -1.89 9.87 18.31
C ALA A 223 -2.31 10.86 17.20
N TYR A 224 -1.66 10.77 16.04
CA TYR A 224 -1.84 11.69 14.92
C TYR A 224 -1.50 11.03 13.58
N LEU A 225 -2.08 11.53 12.49
CA LEU A 225 -1.71 11.14 11.13
C LEU A 225 -0.36 11.80 10.78
N MET A 226 0.62 11.00 10.37
CA MET A 226 1.91 11.51 9.93
C MET A 226 1.77 12.28 8.60
N ASP A 227 2.64 13.29 8.43
CA ASP A 227 2.73 14.08 7.20
C ASP A 227 3.60 13.37 6.16
N GLU A 228 3.19 12.14 5.84
CA GLU A 228 3.80 11.27 4.85
C GLU A 228 2.73 10.49 4.07
N VAL A 229 3.06 10.15 2.83
CA VAL A 229 2.20 9.35 1.96
C VAL A 229 3.06 8.39 1.16
N THR A 230 2.66 7.11 1.12
CA THR A 230 3.32 6.06 0.37
C THR A 230 2.39 5.48 -0.69
N PHE A 231 2.90 5.22 -1.88
CA PHE A 231 2.12 4.66 -2.98
C PHE A 231 3.01 3.89 -3.96
N PRO A 232 2.44 2.99 -4.77
CA PRO A 232 3.20 2.31 -5.83
C PRO A 232 3.71 3.28 -6.90
N ASP A 233 4.87 3.00 -7.47
CA ASP A 233 5.35 3.69 -8.68
C ASP A 233 4.47 3.28 -9.87
N PHE A 234 3.38 4.01 -10.10
CA PHE A 234 2.41 3.71 -11.14
C PHE A 234 3.03 3.71 -12.54
N ALA A 235 4.01 4.58 -12.80
CA ALA A 235 4.68 4.64 -14.09
C ALA A 235 5.56 3.40 -14.32
N TYR A 236 6.24 2.93 -13.28
CA TYR A 236 6.98 1.67 -13.33
C TYR A 236 6.05 0.47 -13.51
N LEU A 237 4.99 0.37 -12.71
CA LEU A 237 4.00 -0.71 -12.83
C LEU A 237 3.40 -0.73 -14.23
N GLN A 238 3.04 0.42 -14.80
CA GLN A 238 2.52 0.49 -16.16
C GLN A 238 3.49 -0.12 -17.18
N LYS A 239 4.80 0.19 -17.08
CA LYS A 239 5.82 -0.33 -17.99
C LYS A 239 5.97 -1.84 -17.91
N ILE A 240 6.00 -2.39 -16.70
CA ILE A 240 6.04 -3.85 -16.49
C ILE A 240 4.82 -4.51 -17.14
N VAL A 241 3.62 -3.98 -16.88
CA VAL A 241 2.35 -4.56 -17.35
C VAL A 241 2.23 -4.54 -18.87
N MET A 242 2.80 -3.51 -19.51
CA MET A 242 2.86 -3.37 -20.96
C MET A 242 3.95 -4.22 -21.61
N GLY A 243 4.74 -4.98 -20.85
CA GLY A 243 5.75 -5.91 -21.39
C GLY A 243 7.02 -5.22 -21.90
N ASN A 244 7.25 -3.96 -21.52
CA ASN A 244 8.49 -3.27 -21.83
C ASN A 244 9.50 -3.58 -20.71
N ASN A 245 10.63 -4.22 -21.03
CA ASN A 245 11.72 -4.41 -20.07
C ASN A 245 12.12 -3.03 -19.50
N PRO A 246 11.99 -2.80 -18.19
CA PRO A 246 12.37 -1.53 -17.62
C PRO A 246 13.90 -1.41 -17.69
N VAL A 247 14.41 -0.63 -18.63
CA VAL A 247 15.74 -0.04 -18.50
C VAL A 247 15.66 0.84 -17.25
N ASN A 248 16.55 0.61 -16.28
CA ASN A 248 16.65 1.46 -15.10
C ASN A 248 16.61 2.93 -15.55
N PRO A 249 15.66 3.73 -15.03
CA PRO A 249 15.54 5.11 -15.47
C PRO A 249 16.88 5.81 -15.24
N SER A 250 17.47 6.37 -16.30
CA SER A 250 18.48 7.41 -16.12
C SER A 250 17.81 8.56 -15.35
N ALA A 251 18.59 9.26 -14.51
CA ALA A 251 18.10 10.31 -13.60
C ALA A 251 17.21 11.39 -14.25
N SER A 252 17.20 11.50 -15.58
CA SER A 252 16.34 12.38 -16.37
C SER A 252 14.88 11.94 -16.49
N SER A 253 14.55 10.67 -16.27
CA SER A 253 13.17 10.13 -16.35
C SER A 253 12.43 10.13 -15.00
N LEU A 254 13.09 10.61 -13.94
CA LEU A 254 12.48 10.97 -12.65
C LEU A 254 11.84 12.38 -12.68
N SER A 255 11.87 13.06 -13.83
CA SER A 255 11.36 14.44 -14.02
C SER A 255 9.84 14.56 -14.08
N THR A 256 9.10 13.45 -14.07
CA THR A 256 7.63 13.42 -13.97
C THR A 256 7.12 13.35 -12.52
N ILE A 257 8.03 13.11 -11.55
CA ILE A 257 7.74 13.31 -10.13
C ILE A 257 7.98 14.80 -9.88
N PRO A 258 7.04 15.56 -9.27
CA PRO A 258 7.32 16.92 -8.88
C PRO A 258 8.61 16.92 -8.05
N THR A 259 9.65 17.61 -8.53
CA THR A 259 10.91 17.78 -7.83
C THR A 259 10.63 18.51 -6.51
N VAL A 260 10.36 17.73 -5.47
CA VAL A 260 10.24 18.19 -4.10
C VAL A 260 11.09 17.23 -3.30
N PHE A 261 12.32 17.68 -3.03
CA PHE A 261 13.25 17.27 -1.98
C PHE A 261 13.14 15.84 -1.43
N GLY A 262 14.19 15.05 -1.67
CA GLY A 262 14.50 13.86 -0.87
C GLY A 262 13.70 12.62 -1.24
N GLN A 263 14.08 11.94 -2.33
CA GLN A 263 13.64 10.57 -2.54
C GLN A 263 14.21 9.68 -1.43
N VAL A 264 13.34 9.20 -0.55
CA VAL A 264 13.65 8.12 0.39
C VAL A 264 13.00 6.85 -0.13
N VAL A 265 13.81 5.80 -0.31
CA VAL A 265 13.31 4.43 -0.50
C VAL A 265 12.67 4.01 0.82
N ALA A 266 11.38 3.66 0.76
CA ALA A 266 10.43 3.49 1.85
C ALA A 266 11.03 3.17 3.24
N THR A 267 10.67 3.97 4.24
CA THR A 267 10.85 3.66 5.66
C THR A 267 9.57 4.03 6.40
N ILE A 268 8.73 3.05 6.74
CA ILE A 268 7.60 3.23 7.66
C ILE A 268 7.63 2.10 8.68
N GLY A 269 7.60 2.43 9.97
CA GLY A 269 7.58 1.45 11.07
C GLY A 269 8.95 0.88 11.47
N GLY A 270 9.66 1.59 12.36
CA GLY A 270 10.50 0.99 13.41
C GLY A 270 11.66 0.05 13.04
N ARG A 271 12.64 0.50 12.23
CA ARG A 271 14.13 0.32 12.38
C ARG A 271 14.83 0.43 11.02
N SER A 272 15.80 1.34 10.92
CA SER A 272 16.65 1.54 9.73
C SER A 272 17.90 0.66 9.77
N PHE A 273 18.27 0.03 8.65
CA PHE A 273 19.65 -0.39 8.40
C PHE A 273 20.21 0.44 7.24
N VAL A 274 20.99 1.46 7.58
CA VAL A 274 21.85 2.15 6.60
C VAL A 274 23.11 1.32 6.44
N LYS A 275 23.25 0.59 5.33
CA LYS A 275 24.57 0.13 4.91
C LYS A 275 25.25 1.30 4.20
N LYS A 276 26.02 2.09 4.95
CA LYS A 276 26.99 3.02 4.35
C LYS A 276 27.94 2.20 3.48
N MET A 277 27.87 2.35 2.16
CA MET A 277 29.03 2.07 1.33
C MET A 277 30.02 3.20 1.60
N GLN A 278 31.06 2.90 2.39
CA GLN A 278 32.26 3.72 2.38
C GLN A 278 32.95 3.55 1.03
N ALA A 279 33.40 4.68 0.48
CA ALA A 279 34.36 4.71 -0.62
C ALA A 279 35.71 4.13 -0.19
#